data_AF-Q8IZZ9-F1
#
_entry.id   AF-Q8IZZ9-F1
#
_cell.length_a   1.000
_cell.length_b   1.000
_cell.length_c   1.000
_cell.angle_alpha   90.00
_cell.angle_beta   90.00
_cell.angle_gamma   90.00
#
_symmetry.space_group_name_H-M   'P 1'
#
loop_
_entity.id
_entity.type
_entity.pdbx_description
1 polymer ?
#
loop_
_entity_poly.entity_id
_entity_poly.type
_entity_poly.pdbx_seq_one_letter_code
_entity_poly.pdbx_strand_id
1 'polypeptide(L)' 'VNEEGSEAAASTAVVIAGRSLNPNRVTFKANRPFLVFIREVPLNTIIFMGRVANPRVK' A
#
# COMPACT_ATOMS: atom_id res chain seq x y z
N VAL A 1 8.89 9.34 0.94
CA VAL A 1 8.12 8.10 0.69
C VAL A 1 8.51 7.64 -0.70
N ASN A 2 9.20 6.52 -0.79
CA ASN A 2 9.82 5.97 -2.00
C ASN A 2 9.53 4.46 -2.06
N GLU A 3 10.10 3.81 -3.06
CA GLU A 3 9.88 2.41 -3.40
C GLU A 3 10.83 1.45 -2.66
N GLU A 4 11.80 1.98 -1.92
CA GLU A 4 12.78 1.18 -1.20
C GLU A 4 12.12 0.36 -0.10
N GLY A 5 12.50 -0.91 -0.02
CA GLY A 5 11.99 -1.86 0.94
C GLY A 5 12.58 -3.25 0.71
N SER A 6 12.10 -4.22 1.47
CA SER A 6 12.42 -5.62 1.20
C SER A 6 11.76 -6.08 -0.09
N GLU A 7 12.45 -6.94 -0.83
CA GLU A 7 11.88 -7.56 -2.04
C GLU A 7 10.66 -8.41 -1.69
N ALA A 8 9.68 -8.43 -2.60
CA ALA A 8 8.51 -9.29 -2.45
C ALA A 8 8.93 -10.77 -2.49
N ALA A 9 8.46 -11.56 -1.53
CA ALA A 9 8.74 -13.00 -1.49
C ALA A 9 8.07 -13.74 -2.66
N ALA A 10 8.79 -14.69 -3.26
CA ALA A 10 8.23 -15.57 -4.28
C ALA A 10 7.19 -16.54 -3.66
N SER A 11 6.05 -16.72 -4.33
CA SER A 11 5.04 -17.72 -3.96
C SER A 11 5.37 -19.08 -4.57
N THR A 12 5.31 -20.14 -3.77
CA THR A 12 5.54 -21.54 -4.20
C THR A 12 4.24 -22.28 -4.52
N ALA A 13 3.09 -21.60 -4.49
CA ALA A 13 1.79 -22.22 -4.76
C ALA A 13 1.63 -22.59 -6.24
N VAL A 14 1.18 -23.82 -6.51
CA VAL A 14 0.80 -24.26 -7.85
C VAL A 14 -0.64 -23.82 -8.13
N VAL A 15 -0.82 -22.79 -8.95
CA VAL A 15 -2.13 -22.21 -9.29
C VAL A 15 -2.26 -21.96 -10.80
N ILE A 16 -3.46 -22.15 -11.33
CA ILE A 16 -3.80 -21.71 -12.70
C ILE A 16 -4.26 -20.24 -12.61
N ALA A 17 -3.57 -19.35 -13.31
CA ALA A 17 -3.93 -17.94 -13.40
C ALA A 17 -4.57 -17.62 -14.76
N GLY A 18 -5.70 -16.91 -14.75
CA GLY A 18 -6.26 -16.33 -15.96
C GLY A 18 -5.32 -15.29 -16.56
N ARG A 19 -5.33 -15.14 -17.89
CA ARG A 19 -4.48 -14.18 -18.61
C ARG A 19 -5.07 -12.77 -18.70
N SER A 20 -6.38 -12.64 -18.47
CA SER A 20 -7.08 -11.37 -18.47
C SER A 20 -7.00 -10.67 -17.12
N LEU A 21 -7.18 -9.36 -17.13
CA LEU A 21 -7.42 -8.60 -15.91
C LEU A 21 -8.74 -9.03 -15.28
N ASN A 22 -8.71 -9.33 -13.98
CA ASN A 22 -9.94 -9.52 -13.21
C ASN A 22 -10.64 -8.16 -13.03
N PRO A 23 -11.83 -7.92 -13.62
CA PRO A 23 -12.55 -6.66 -13.48
C PRO A 23 -13.02 -6.42 -12.04
N ASN A 24 -13.17 -7.48 -11.25
CA ASN A 24 -13.62 -7.43 -9.86
C ASN A 24 -12.43 -7.28 -8.87
N ARG A 25 -11.22 -6.99 -9.36
CA ARG A 25 -10.07 -6.78 -8.47
C ARG A 25 -10.28 -5.55 -7.60
N VAL A 26 -9.97 -5.66 -6.30
CA VAL A 26 -9.94 -4.50 -5.42
C VAL A 26 -8.79 -3.59 -5.84
N THR A 27 -9.10 -2.32 -6.11
CA THR A 27 -8.12 -1.33 -6.56
C THR A 27 -7.99 -0.22 -5.53
N PHE A 28 -6.80 -0.07 -4.94
CA PHE A 28 -6.46 1.08 -4.10
C PHE A 28 -5.70 2.13 -4.94
N LYS A 29 -6.28 3.32 -5.09
CA LYS A 29 -5.69 4.43 -5.85
C LYS A 29 -5.68 5.71 -5.02
N ALA A 30 -4.54 6.01 -4.41
CA ALA A 30 -4.33 7.21 -3.58
C ALA A 30 -4.05 8.47 -4.43
N ASN A 31 -4.97 8.82 -5.34
CA ASN A 31 -4.84 9.97 -6.26
C ASN A 31 -5.64 11.21 -5.82
N ARG A 32 -6.03 11.28 -4.56
CA ARG A 32 -6.76 12.38 -3.90
C ARG A 32 -6.33 12.41 -2.43
N PRO A 33 -6.63 13.48 -1.65
CA PRO A 33 -6.18 13.57 -0.27
C PRO A 33 -6.46 12.34 0.57
N PHE A 34 -5.48 11.89 1.35
CA PHE A 34 -5.56 10.69 2.20
C PHE A 34 -4.87 10.91 3.54
N LEU A 35 -5.18 10.04 4.50
CA LEU A 35 -4.58 10.02 5.84
C LEU A 35 -3.48 8.96 5.91
N VAL A 36 -2.47 9.23 6.73
CA VAL A 36 -1.38 8.29 7.04
C VAL A 36 -1.27 8.12 8.54
N PHE A 37 -1.04 6.87 8.96
CA PHE A 37 -0.75 6.49 10.33
C PHE A 37 0.44 5.52 10.30
N ILE A 38 1.50 5.87 11.02
CA ILE A 38 2.61 4.96 11.29
C ILE A 38 2.45 4.52 12.74
N ARG A 39 2.27 3.23 12.95
CA ARG A 39 1.99 2.67 14.27
C ARG A 39 2.90 1.49 14.59
N GLU A 40 3.20 1.34 15.86
CA GLU A 40 3.65 0.07 16.40
C GLU A 40 2.40 -0.84 16.55
N VAL A 41 2.47 -2.07 16.04
CA VAL A 41 1.29 -2.94 15.92
C VAL A 41 0.90 -3.60 17.25
N PRO A 42 1.82 -4.27 18.00
CA PRO A 42 1.50 -4.90 19.29
C PRO A 42 0.79 -4.00 20.31
N LEU A 43 1.27 -2.77 20.50
CA LEU A 43 0.79 -1.78 21.46
C LEU A 43 -0.25 -0.84 20.85
N ASN A 44 -0.49 -0.92 19.54
CA ASN A 44 -1.33 0.01 18.78
C ASN A 44 -0.92 1.50 18.95
N THR A 45 0.33 1.77 19.29
CA THR A 45 0.80 3.12 19.55
C THR A 45 0.98 3.86 18.23
N ILE A 46 0.31 5.01 18.07
CA ILE A 46 0.50 5.88 16.91
C ILE A 46 1.80 6.67 17.11
N ILE A 47 2.78 6.40 16.24
CA ILE A 47 4.09 7.07 16.26
C ILE A 47 4.02 8.36 15.44
N PHE A 48 3.41 8.29 14.25
CA PHE A 48 3.15 9.45 13.39
C PHE A 48 1.73 9.39 12.83
N MET A 49 1.11 10.56 12.67
CA MET A 49 -0.14 10.71 11.96
C MET A 49 -0.15 11.99 11.11
N GLY A 50 -0.86 11.97 9.98
CA GLY A 50 -0.93 13.15 9.12
C GLY A 50 -1.90 13.01 7.95
N ARG A 51 -2.04 14.11 7.20
CA ARG A 51 -2.84 14.20 5.98
C ARG A 51 -1.95 14.59 4.81
N VAL A 52 -1.97 13.80 3.73
CA VAL A 52 -1.35 14.16 2.46
C VAL A 52 -2.40 14.83 1.58
N ALA A 53 -2.46 16.15 1.61
CA ALA A 53 -3.40 16.93 0.79
C ALA A 53 -2.85 17.24 -0.61
N ASN A 54 -1.54 17.47 -0.72
CA ASN A 54 -0.83 17.69 -1.98
C ASN A 54 0.57 17.06 -1.87
N PRO A 55 0.87 15.99 -2.62
CA PRO A 55 2.17 15.31 -2.57
C PRO A 55 3.22 15.91 -3.53
N ARG A 56 2.91 16.99 -4.26
CA ARG A 56 3.85 17.60 -5.20
C ARG A 56 4.98 18.31 -4.46
N VAL A 57 6.17 18.25 -5.04
CA VAL A 57 7.30 19.11 -4.64
C VAL A 57 6.97 20.55 -5.06
N LYS A 58 7.43 21.54 -4.29
CA LYS A 58 7.43 22.94 -4.75
C LYS A 58 8.35 23.11 -5.96
#